data_AF-A0AAV8WK38-F1
#
_entry.id   AF-A0AAV8WK38-F1
#
_cell.length_a   1.000
_cell.length_b   1.000
_cell.length_c   1.000
_cell.angle_alpha   90.00
_cell.angle_beta   90.00
_cell.angle_gamma   90.00
#
_symmetry.space_group_name_H-M   'P 1'
#
loop_
_entity.id
_entity.type
_entity.pdbx_description
1 polymer ?
#
loop_
_entity_poly.entity_id
_entity_poly.type
_entity_poly.pdbx_seq_one_letter_code
_entity_poly.pdbx_strand_id
1 'polypeptide(L)'
;MCISAIHTKPSKYGIKIYALSDAKMYYTAILEVYVGTQPEGPFSVSNSALALVDRLCQPIRGTGRNLTTDNFFTSLELAELLLSQKITTVGTIRKNKRALPPEFVNGKNRPVATSMFAYRDNCTLVSYIPKKGKNVLLISTMHDDDSISEVTGKPEIVMDYNCTKGGVDTVDQLCANYNCARNARRWPMVIFYSLLNTSAINSEIMFHGNNPEDKTLRRHFLESLSFALMKKHLKARAYSEYIPRTMCSRICEICHIDTEPRSAAETKESGRCFFCSSKKNRRTRYFCKCCKKFVCLEHSTMVCDDCFQKHMTHDD
;
A
#
# COMPACT_ATOMS: atom_id res chain seq x y z
N MET A 1 -1.88 -19.96 -14.39
CA MET A 1 -1.47 -18.65 -13.81
C MET A 1 -2.64 -17.68 -13.99
N CYS A 2 -3.15 -17.06 -12.92
CA CYS A 2 -4.42 -16.31 -12.90
C CYS A 2 -4.30 -14.87 -13.44
N ILE A 3 -3.55 -14.68 -14.53
CA ILE A 3 -3.41 -13.36 -15.17
C ILE A 3 -4.65 -13.11 -16.02
N SER A 4 -5.31 -11.98 -15.77
CA SER A 4 -6.45 -11.52 -16.56
C SER A 4 -6.02 -10.40 -17.50
N ALA A 5 -6.52 -10.43 -18.73
CA ALA A 5 -6.39 -9.33 -19.68
C ALA A 5 -7.61 -8.40 -19.57
N ILE A 6 -7.41 -7.15 -19.14
CA ILE A 6 -8.47 -6.14 -18.98
C ILE A 6 -8.17 -4.96 -19.91
N HIS A 7 -8.70 -5.03 -21.13
CA HIS A 7 -8.38 -4.13 -22.24
C HIS A 7 -8.69 -2.65 -21.98
N THR A 8 -9.61 -2.36 -21.06
CA THR A 8 -10.03 -0.99 -20.71
C THR A 8 -9.24 -0.36 -19.57
N LYS A 9 -8.31 -1.10 -18.93
CA LYS A 9 -7.50 -0.60 -17.82
C LYS A 9 -6.12 -0.14 -18.31
N PRO A 10 -5.47 0.83 -17.62
CA PRO A 10 -4.14 1.33 -17.99
C PRO A 10 -3.07 0.23 -18.06
N SER A 11 -3.08 -0.69 -17.07
CA SER A 11 -2.34 -1.95 -17.16
C SER A 11 -3.27 -3.04 -17.71
N LYS A 12 -2.96 -3.53 -18.92
CA LYS A 12 -3.80 -4.50 -19.63
C LYS A 12 -3.70 -5.90 -19.03
N TYR A 13 -2.61 -6.25 -18.35
CA TYR A 13 -2.37 -7.57 -17.79
C TYR A 13 -2.09 -7.45 -16.30
N GLY A 14 -2.79 -8.25 -15.50
CA GLY A 14 -2.59 -8.25 -14.06
C GLY A 14 -3.41 -9.31 -13.35
N ILE A 15 -3.28 -9.33 -12.03
CA ILE A 15 -4.12 -10.15 -11.16
C ILE A 15 -5.32 -9.29 -10.77
N LYS A 16 -6.52 -9.82 -11.00
CA LYS A 16 -7.76 -9.14 -10.62
C LYS A 16 -8.04 -9.41 -9.14
N ILE A 17 -8.28 -8.36 -8.37
CA ILE A 17 -8.66 -8.42 -6.97
C ILE A 17 -9.97 -7.66 -6.82
N TYR A 18 -10.97 -8.30 -6.22
CA TYR A 18 -12.23 -7.67 -5.85
C TYR A 18 -12.13 -7.11 -4.44
N ALA A 19 -12.79 -5.98 -4.19
CA ALA A 19 -12.71 -5.29 -2.91
C ALA A 19 -14.11 -4.89 -2.42
N LEU A 20 -14.31 -4.96 -1.11
CA LEU A 20 -15.37 -4.26 -0.40
C LEU A 20 -14.73 -3.11 0.38
N SER A 21 -15.09 -1.88 0.04
CA SER A 21 -14.54 -0.68 0.68
C SER A 21 -15.65 0.25 1.14
N ASP A 22 -15.44 0.92 2.27
CA ASP A 22 -16.33 1.98 2.75
C ASP A 22 -16.30 3.16 1.77
N ALA A 23 -17.48 3.63 1.35
CA ALA A 23 -17.61 4.63 0.30
C ALA A 23 -17.17 6.05 0.72
N LYS A 24 -17.07 6.32 2.03
CA LYS A 24 -16.77 7.66 2.57
C LYS A 24 -15.37 7.72 3.17
N MET A 25 -15.02 6.74 3.99
CA MET A 25 -13.72 6.64 4.65
C MET A 25 -12.66 6.00 3.75
N TYR A 26 -13.08 5.27 2.70
CA TYR A 26 -12.19 4.52 1.81
C TYR A 26 -11.45 3.37 2.51
N TYR A 27 -11.99 2.90 3.63
CA TYR A 27 -11.44 1.76 4.36
C TYR A 27 -11.76 0.47 3.61
N THR A 28 -10.76 -0.32 3.26
CA THR A 28 -10.96 -1.59 2.57
C THR A 28 -11.16 -2.71 3.59
N ALA A 29 -12.37 -3.26 3.64
CA ALA A 29 -12.75 -4.29 4.61
C ALA A 29 -12.35 -5.69 4.13
N ILE A 30 -12.58 -6.01 2.85
CA ILE A 30 -12.33 -7.34 2.29
C ILE A 30 -11.66 -7.21 0.92
N LEU A 31 -10.73 -8.13 0.65
CA LEU A 31 -10.11 -8.35 -0.66
C LEU A 31 -10.26 -9.82 -1.03
N GLU A 32 -10.70 -10.11 -2.26
CA GLU A 32 -10.76 -11.47 -2.81
C GLU A 32 -10.06 -11.54 -4.16
N VAL A 33 -9.05 -12.42 -4.27
CA VAL A 33 -8.27 -12.60 -5.50
C VAL A 33 -9.07 -13.45 -6.48
N TYR A 34 -9.23 -12.97 -7.71
CA TYR A 34 -9.78 -13.78 -8.79
C TYR A 34 -8.76 -14.80 -9.28
N VAL A 35 -9.05 -16.08 -9.05
CA VAL A 35 -8.15 -17.19 -9.40
C VAL A 35 -8.64 -18.01 -10.60
N GLY A 36 -9.74 -17.61 -11.24
CA GLY A 36 -10.37 -18.41 -12.31
C GLY A 36 -10.93 -19.72 -11.78
N THR A 37 -11.15 -20.69 -12.66
CA THR A 37 -11.67 -22.02 -12.27
C THR A 37 -10.62 -22.79 -11.48
N GLN A 38 -10.98 -23.21 -10.27
CA GLN A 38 -10.13 -24.03 -9.42
C GLN A 38 -10.46 -25.52 -9.61
N PRO A 39 -9.47 -26.42 -9.40
CA PRO A 39 -9.73 -27.86 -9.30
C PRO A 39 -10.75 -28.18 -8.20
N GLU A 40 -11.34 -29.37 -8.26
CA GLU A 40 -12.23 -29.85 -7.20
C GLU A 40 -11.51 -29.84 -5.84
N GLY A 41 -12.23 -29.41 -4.80
CA GLY A 41 -11.70 -29.25 -3.46
C GLY A 41 -12.24 -28.01 -2.75
N PRO A 42 -11.73 -27.70 -1.55
CA PRO A 42 -12.28 -26.63 -0.69
C PRO A 42 -12.15 -25.23 -1.28
N PHE A 43 -11.26 -25.04 -2.26
CA PHE A 43 -11.06 -23.75 -2.95
C PHE A 43 -11.87 -23.65 -4.26
N SER A 44 -12.64 -24.69 -4.63
CA SER A 44 -13.53 -24.69 -5.79
C SER A 44 -14.82 -23.92 -5.49
N VAL A 45 -14.71 -22.60 -5.49
CA VAL A 45 -15.84 -21.70 -5.25
C VAL A 45 -16.32 -21.05 -6.54
N SER A 46 -17.61 -20.75 -6.62
CA SER A 46 -18.19 -20.08 -7.77
C SER A 46 -17.63 -18.65 -7.92
N ASN A 47 -17.19 -18.34 -9.14
CA ASN A 47 -16.77 -17.00 -9.57
C ASN A 47 -17.95 -16.17 -10.11
N SER A 48 -19.20 -16.64 -9.98
CA SER A 48 -20.36 -15.84 -10.37
C SER A 48 -20.41 -14.54 -9.56
N ALA A 49 -20.91 -13.48 -10.18
CA ALA A 49 -21.07 -12.18 -9.50
C ALA A 49 -21.88 -12.31 -8.20
N LEU A 50 -22.96 -13.11 -8.23
CA LEU A 50 -23.79 -13.40 -7.07
C LEU A 50 -22.97 -14.00 -5.91
N ALA A 51 -22.27 -15.12 -6.16
CA ALA A 51 -21.52 -15.83 -5.13
C ALA A 51 -20.32 -15.01 -4.61
N LEU A 52 -19.68 -14.24 -5.49
CA LEU A 52 -18.60 -13.34 -5.11
C LEU A 52 -19.09 -12.22 -4.19
N VAL A 53 -20.15 -11.51 -4.56
CA VAL A 53 -20.68 -10.42 -3.72
C VAL A 53 -21.17 -10.95 -2.39
N ASP A 54 -21.83 -12.12 -2.38
CA ASP A 54 -22.27 -12.78 -1.16
C ASP A 54 -21.08 -13.02 -0.19
N ARG A 55 -19.95 -13.54 -0.69
CA ARG A 55 -18.72 -13.73 0.11
C ARG A 55 -18.13 -12.41 0.60
N LEU A 56 -17.99 -11.42 -0.29
CA LEU A 56 -17.44 -10.11 0.07
C LEU A 56 -18.26 -9.42 1.17
N CYS A 57 -19.59 -9.59 1.14
CA CYS A 57 -20.51 -8.95 2.08
C CYS A 57 -20.66 -9.68 3.42
N GLN A 58 -20.04 -10.84 3.62
CA GLN A 58 -20.12 -11.59 4.89
C GLN A 58 -19.97 -10.72 6.16
N PRO A 59 -19.00 -9.77 6.24
CA PRO A 59 -18.82 -8.96 7.45
C PRO A 59 -19.93 -7.93 7.72
N ILE A 60 -20.76 -7.61 6.73
CA ILE A 60 -21.79 -6.57 6.83
C ILE A 60 -23.22 -7.13 6.81
N ARG A 61 -23.38 -8.46 6.73
CA ARG A 61 -24.70 -9.12 6.81
C ARG A 61 -25.40 -8.78 8.11
N GLY A 62 -26.71 -8.56 8.05
CA GLY A 62 -27.52 -8.27 9.23
C GLY A 62 -27.41 -6.83 9.74
N THR A 63 -26.54 -5.99 9.16
CA THR A 63 -26.21 -4.67 9.73
C THR A 63 -27.08 -3.52 9.23
N GLY A 64 -27.94 -3.73 8.23
CA GLY A 64 -28.78 -2.68 7.65
C GLY A 64 -28.01 -1.68 6.77
N ARG A 65 -26.78 -2.01 6.36
CA ARG A 65 -25.97 -1.16 5.47
C ARG A 65 -26.45 -1.26 4.01
N ASN A 66 -26.13 -0.23 3.23
CA ASN A 66 -26.32 -0.21 1.78
C ASN A 66 -25.03 -0.61 1.05
N LEU A 67 -25.17 -1.41 -0.02
CA LEU A 67 -24.10 -1.79 -0.93
C LEU A 67 -24.28 -1.12 -2.30
N THR A 68 -23.27 -0.35 -2.71
CA THR A 68 -23.24 0.21 -4.07
C THR A 68 -22.46 -0.68 -5.02
N THR A 69 -23.06 -1.09 -6.14
CA THR A 69 -22.42 -2.00 -7.11
C THR A 69 -22.39 -1.46 -8.54
N ASP A 70 -21.36 -1.87 -9.29
CA ASP A 70 -21.31 -1.63 -10.73
C ASP A 70 -22.22 -2.58 -11.53
N ASN A 71 -22.27 -2.40 -12.84
CA ASN A 71 -23.09 -3.22 -13.73
C ASN A 71 -22.61 -4.65 -13.95
N PHE A 72 -21.37 -4.98 -13.57
CA PHE A 72 -20.87 -6.34 -13.64
C PHE A 72 -21.48 -7.18 -12.50
N PHE A 73 -21.65 -6.59 -11.32
CA PHE A 73 -22.22 -7.28 -10.17
C PHE A 73 -23.76 -7.24 -10.13
N THR A 74 -24.37 -6.14 -10.57
CA THR A 74 -25.79 -5.87 -10.34
C THR A 74 -26.75 -6.80 -11.10
N SER A 75 -27.69 -7.42 -10.37
CA SER A 75 -28.84 -8.17 -10.88
C SER A 75 -30.00 -8.09 -9.89
N LEU A 76 -31.23 -8.40 -10.35
CA LEU A 76 -32.39 -8.51 -9.44
C LEU A 76 -32.21 -9.62 -8.42
N GLU A 77 -31.68 -10.77 -8.85
CA GLU A 77 -31.35 -11.90 -7.97
C GLU A 77 -30.38 -11.50 -6.85
N LEU A 78 -29.37 -10.68 -7.16
CA LEU A 78 -28.45 -10.15 -6.15
C LEU A 78 -29.16 -9.19 -5.19
N ALA A 79 -30.03 -8.33 -5.71
CA ALA A 79 -30.79 -7.38 -4.91
C ALA A 79 -31.71 -8.09 -3.91
N GLU A 80 -32.42 -9.14 -4.34
CA GLU A 80 -33.27 -9.98 -3.50
C GLU A 80 -32.44 -10.74 -2.44
N LEU A 81 -31.30 -11.33 -2.83
CA LEU A 81 -30.40 -12.02 -1.91
C LEU A 81 -29.88 -11.08 -0.81
N LEU A 82 -29.35 -9.92 -1.19
CA LEU A 82 -28.80 -8.95 -0.23
C LEU A 82 -29.89 -8.43 0.72
N LEU A 83 -31.09 -8.15 0.20
CA LEU A 83 -32.19 -7.70 1.03
C LEU A 83 -32.60 -8.75 2.06
N SER A 84 -32.64 -10.03 1.68
CA SER A 84 -32.88 -11.15 2.63
C SER A 84 -31.82 -11.22 3.75
N GLN A 85 -30.63 -10.70 3.50
CA GLN A 85 -29.51 -10.61 4.44
C GLN A 85 -29.45 -9.27 5.19
N LYS A 86 -30.51 -8.44 5.13
CA LYS A 86 -30.57 -7.08 5.68
C LYS A 86 -29.44 -6.17 5.16
N ILE A 87 -29.18 -6.26 3.86
CA ILE A 87 -28.31 -5.34 3.12
C ILE A 87 -29.13 -4.74 1.98
N THR A 88 -29.27 -3.42 1.94
CA THR A 88 -29.88 -2.75 0.79
C THR A 88 -28.83 -2.60 -0.32
N THR A 89 -29.27 -2.40 -1.56
CA THR A 89 -28.35 -2.16 -2.67
C THR A 89 -28.80 -1.03 -3.58
N VAL A 90 -27.83 -0.38 -4.21
CA VAL A 90 -28.03 0.51 -5.35
C VAL A 90 -26.97 0.21 -6.40
N GLY A 91 -27.37 -0.02 -7.63
CA GLY A 91 -26.41 -0.40 -8.65
C GLY A 91 -26.89 -0.18 -10.08
N THR A 92 -25.95 0.07 -10.98
CA THR A 92 -26.28 0.21 -12.40
C THR A 92 -26.60 -1.15 -12.99
N ILE A 93 -27.65 -1.28 -13.79
CA ILE A 93 -28.03 -2.56 -14.42
C ILE A 93 -27.80 -2.51 -15.94
N ARG A 94 -27.30 -3.61 -16.52
CA ARG A 94 -27.07 -3.69 -17.96
C ARG A 94 -28.39 -3.79 -18.72
N LYS A 95 -28.48 -3.07 -19.84
CA LYS A 95 -29.65 -3.02 -20.73
C LYS A 95 -30.10 -4.36 -21.31
N ASN A 96 -29.20 -5.35 -21.36
CA ASN A 96 -29.47 -6.66 -21.93
C ASN A 96 -30.07 -7.65 -20.92
N LYS A 97 -30.41 -7.21 -19.69
CA LYS A 97 -31.06 -8.06 -18.70
C LYS A 97 -32.52 -8.27 -19.09
N ARG A 98 -32.93 -9.54 -19.22
CA ARG A 98 -34.27 -9.95 -19.65
C ARG A 98 -35.40 -9.44 -18.75
N ALA A 99 -35.10 -9.18 -17.47
CA ALA A 99 -36.08 -8.70 -16.51
C ALA A 99 -36.43 -7.21 -16.67
N LEU A 100 -35.75 -6.48 -17.55
CA LEU A 100 -36.02 -5.06 -17.79
C LEU A 100 -37.15 -4.88 -18.80
N PRO A 101 -38.17 -4.07 -18.50
CA PRO A 101 -39.20 -3.71 -19.48
C PRO A 101 -38.59 -2.96 -20.68
N PRO A 102 -38.97 -3.27 -21.93
CA PRO A 102 -38.42 -2.62 -23.12
C PRO A 102 -38.52 -1.09 -23.12
N GLU A 103 -39.57 -0.55 -22.50
CA GLU A 103 -39.85 0.88 -22.37
C GLU A 103 -38.77 1.61 -21.58
N PHE A 104 -38.20 0.94 -20.57
CA PHE A 104 -37.11 1.49 -19.77
C PHE A 104 -35.78 1.46 -20.51
N VAL A 105 -35.59 0.50 -21.41
CA VAL A 105 -34.32 0.36 -22.16
C VAL A 105 -34.26 1.34 -23.33
N ASN A 106 -35.39 1.55 -24.02
CA ASN A 106 -35.47 2.40 -25.21
C ASN A 106 -35.54 3.90 -24.86
N GLY A 107 -34.36 4.54 -24.77
CA GLY A 107 -34.24 5.97 -24.51
C GLY A 107 -34.08 6.87 -25.73
N LYS A 108 -34.20 6.37 -26.98
CA LYS A 108 -33.80 7.14 -28.18
C LYS A 108 -34.58 8.44 -28.38
N ASN A 109 -35.88 8.41 -28.07
CA ASN A 109 -36.80 9.54 -28.29
C ASN A 109 -37.17 10.26 -26.98
N ARG A 110 -36.58 9.87 -25.85
CA ARG A 110 -36.90 10.48 -24.55
C ARG A 110 -36.12 11.80 -24.38
N PRO A 111 -36.76 12.88 -23.90
CA PRO A 111 -36.08 14.15 -23.63
C PRO A 111 -34.96 14.00 -22.59
N VAL A 112 -33.95 14.85 -22.68
CA VAL A 112 -32.86 14.93 -21.69
C VAL A 112 -33.43 15.38 -20.34
N ALA A 113 -32.81 14.92 -19.25
CA ALA A 113 -33.20 15.18 -17.87
C ALA A 113 -34.60 14.61 -17.50
N THR A 114 -35.08 13.60 -18.22
CA THR A 114 -36.28 12.86 -17.84
C THR A 114 -35.94 11.53 -17.17
N SER A 115 -36.80 11.10 -16.24
CA SER A 115 -36.75 9.81 -15.56
C SER A 115 -38.04 9.02 -15.78
N MET A 116 -37.95 7.70 -15.62
CA MET A 116 -39.07 6.78 -15.51
C MET A 116 -38.76 5.85 -14.34
N PHE A 117 -39.79 5.50 -13.56
CA PHE A 117 -39.68 4.64 -12.40
C PHE A 117 -40.62 3.43 -12.56
N ALA A 118 -40.13 2.27 -12.15
CA ALA A 118 -40.93 1.07 -12.01
C ALA A 118 -40.66 0.46 -10.65
N TYR A 119 -41.72 -0.05 -10.02
CA TYR A 119 -41.69 -0.60 -8.69
C TYR A 119 -42.04 -2.07 -8.76
N ARG A 120 -41.29 -2.89 -8.03
CA ARG A 120 -41.60 -4.29 -7.83
C ARG A 120 -41.22 -4.69 -6.41
N ASP A 121 -42.22 -5.08 -5.62
CA ASP A 121 -42.07 -5.53 -4.25
C ASP A 121 -41.18 -4.57 -3.44
N ASN A 122 -39.90 -4.93 -3.25
CA ASN A 122 -38.91 -4.16 -2.49
C ASN A 122 -37.76 -3.62 -3.37
N CYS A 123 -37.99 -3.42 -4.66
CA CYS A 123 -36.98 -2.95 -5.60
C CYS A 123 -37.57 -1.91 -6.57
N THR A 124 -36.86 -0.79 -6.69
CA THR A 124 -37.19 0.31 -7.58
C THR A 124 -36.20 0.34 -8.74
N LEU A 125 -36.70 0.39 -9.96
CA LEU A 125 -35.94 0.60 -11.19
C LEU A 125 -36.11 2.05 -11.63
N VAL A 126 -35.00 2.74 -11.89
CA VAL A 126 -35.01 4.06 -12.52
C VAL A 126 -34.29 4.04 -13.86
N SER A 127 -34.93 4.66 -14.86
CA SER A 127 -34.34 4.97 -16.17
C SER A 127 -34.22 6.47 -16.34
N TYR A 128 -32.99 6.98 -16.31
CA TYR A 128 -32.67 8.40 -16.41
C TYR A 128 -31.90 8.73 -17.70
N ILE A 129 -32.31 9.81 -18.39
CA ILE A 129 -31.65 10.30 -19.61
C ILE A 129 -30.76 11.51 -19.26
N PRO A 130 -29.49 11.32 -18.83
CA PRO A 130 -28.62 12.45 -18.49
C PRO A 130 -28.22 13.29 -19.70
N LYS A 131 -28.18 12.69 -20.90
CA LYS A 131 -27.85 13.37 -22.15
C LYS A 131 -28.38 12.60 -23.35
N LYS A 132 -28.52 13.30 -24.49
CA LYS A 132 -29.05 12.72 -25.74
C LYS A 132 -28.33 11.41 -26.09
N GLY A 133 -29.10 10.35 -26.33
CA GLY A 133 -28.59 9.03 -26.68
C GLY A 133 -27.98 8.23 -25.52
N LYS A 134 -27.97 8.74 -24.28
CA LYS A 134 -27.55 8.00 -23.09
C LYS A 134 -28.71 7.78 -22.14
N ASN A 135 -28.90 6.51 -21.78
CA ASN A 135 -29.89 6.06 -20.81
C ASN A 135 -29.14 5.29 -19.72
N VAL A 136 -29.27 5.75 -18.48
CA VAL A 136 -28.71 5.14 -17.29
C VAL A 136 -29.82 4.40 -16.57
N LEU A 137 -29.59 3.11 -16.32
CA LEU A 137 -30.50 2.24 -15.59
C LEU A 137 -29.89 1.90 -14.24
N LEU A 138 -30.63 2.12 -13.17
CA LEU A 138 -30.26 1.71 -11.82
C LEU A 138 -31.42 0.93 -11.20
N ILE A 139 -31.07 -0.08 -10.42
CA ILE A 139 -32.00 -0.69 -9.48
C ILE A 139 -31.59 -0.32 -8.06
N SER A 140 -32.57 -0.20 -7.17
CA SER A 140 -32.32 0.00 -5.76
C SER A 140 -33.33 -0.72 -4.88
N THR A 141 -32.85 -1.31 -3.79
CA THR A 141 -33.70 -1.80 -2.67
C THR A 141 -33.62 -0.87 -1.46
N MET A 142 -32.91 0.26 -1.59
CA MET A 142 -32.81 1.31 -0.57
C MET A 142 -33.91 2.36 -0.71
N HIS A 143 -34.46 2.52 -1.92
CA HIS A 143 -35.45 3.56 -2.24
C HIS A 143 -36.75 2.90 -2.73
N ASP A 144 -37.87 3.44 -2.31
CA ASP A 144 -39.23 2.93 -2.58
C ASP A 144 -40.15 3.97 -3.26
N ASP A 145 -39.62 5.11 -3.69
CA ASP A 145 -40.36 6.20 -4.34
C ASP A 145 -39.71 6.70 -5.66
N ASP A 146 -40.33 7.73 -6.26
CA ASP A 146 -39.85 8.44 -7.44
C ASP A 146 -39.27 9.82 -7.12
N SER A 147 -38.66 9.98 -5.94
CA SER A 147 -38.13 11.27 -5.51
C SER A 147 -37.07 11.81 -6.50
N ILE A 148 -37.25 13.08 -6.88
CA ILE A 148 -36.38 13.83 -7.78
C ILE A 148 -35.95 15.12 -7.06
N SER A 149 -34.65 15.36 -7.02
CA SER A 149 -34.08 16.58 -6.46
C SER A 149 -34.56 17.81 -7.21
N GLU A 150 -35.26 18.72 -6.54
CA GLU A 150 -35.73 20.00 -7.10
C GLU A 150 -34.56 20.88 -7.59
N VAL A 151 -33.41 20.80 -6.91
CA VAL A 151 -32.22 21.58 -7.22
C VAL A 151 -31.53 21.09 -8.49
N THR A 152 -31.44 19.77 -8.68
CA THR A 152 -30.62 19.18 -9.75
C THR A 152 -31.43 18.56 -10.89
N GLY A 153 -32.74 18.35 -10.71
CA GLY A 153 -33.60 17.63 -11.64
C GLY A 153 -33.21 16.17 -11.83
N LYS A 154 -32.46 15.57 -10.90
CA LYS A 154 -32.00 14.18 -10.95
C LYS A 154 -32.75 13.32 -9.95
N PRO A 155 -33.09 12.07 -10.30
CA PRO A 155 -33.59 11.10 -9.34
C PRO A 155 -32.64 10.95 -8.15
N GLU A 156 -33.17 10.86 -6.93
CA GLU A 156 -32.35 10.69 -5.72
C GLU A 156 -31.49 9.41 -5.79
N ILE A 157 -32.05 8.31 -6.31
CA ILE A 157 -31.32 7.06 -6.59
C ILE A 157 -30.04 7.30 -7.41
N VAL A 158 -30.09 8.18 -8.41
CA VAL A 158 -28.94 8.52 -9.27
C VAL A 158 -27.92 9.36 -8.49
N MET A 159 -28.38 10.24 -7.61
CA MET A 159 -27.52 11.07 -6.76
C MET A 159 -26.77 10.21 -5.75
N ASP A 160 -27.46 9.34 -5.02
CA ASP A 160 -26.88 8.46 -4.01
C ASP A 160 -25.89 7.47 -4.61
N TYR A 161 -26.23 6.91 -5.78
CA TYR A 161 -25.29 6.11 -6.55
C TYR A 161 -24.02 6.90 -6.91
N ASN A 162 -24.16 8.14 -7.39
CA ASN A 162 -23.00 8.95 -7.77
C ASN A 162 -22.11 9.32 -6.58
N CYS A 163 -22.71 9.54 -5.40
CA CYS A 163 -21.99 9.82 -4.16
C CYS A 163 -21.16 8.63 -3.66
N THR A 164 -21.60 7.39 -3.93
CA THR A 164 -21.01 6.18 -3.32
C THR A 164 -20.22 5.29 -4.28
N LYS A 165 -20.52 5.31 -5.60
CA LYS A 165 -19.88 4.44 -6.61
C LYS A 165 -18.35 4.58 -6.70
N GLY A 166 -17.80 5.68 -6.21
CA GLY A 166 -16.38 5.98 -6.28
C GLY A 166 -15.51 5.30 -5.22
N GLY A 167 -16.09 4.67 -4.19
CA GLY A 167 -15.34 4.20 -3.02
C GLY A 167 -14.10 3.36 -3.37
N VAL A 168 -14.26 2.32 -4.18
CA VAL A 168 -13.15 1.44 -4.60
C VAL A 168 -12.19 2.13 -5.58
N ASP A 169 -12.71 2.93 -6.53
CA ASP A 169 -11.87 3.66 -7.50
C ASP A 169 -10.98 4.71 -6.79
N THR A 170 -11.48 5.32 -5.71
CA THR A 170 -10.70 6.26 -4.88
C THR A 170 -9.58 5.52 -4.14
N VAL A 171 -9.82 4.32 -3.61
CA VAL A 171 -8.76 3.48 -3.02
C VAL A 171 -7.69 3.13 -4.04
N ASP A 172 -8.08 2.76 -5.27
CA ASP A 172 -7.14 2.47 -6.37
C ASP A 172 -6.29 3.71 -6.71
N GLN A 173 -6.92 4.89 -6.78
CA GLN A 173 -6.21 6.15 -6.99
C GLN A 173 -5.22 6.48 -5.84
N LEU A 174 -5.60 6.26 -4.58
CA LEU A 174 -4.73 6.44 -3.43
C LEU A 174 -3.53 5.48 -3.44
N CYS A 175 -3.75 4.23 -3.88
CA CYS A 175 -2.68 3.26 -4.09
C CYS A 175 -1.74 3.68 -5.22
N ALA A 176 -2.27 4.23 -6.31
CA ALA A 176 -1.48 4.68 -7.45
C ALA A 176 -0.58 5.89 -7.10
N ASN A 177 -1.10 6.82 -6.29
CA ASN A 177 -0.35 8.01 -5.87
C ASN A 177 0.85 7.69 -4.97
N TYR A 178 0.73 6.70 -4.09
CA TYR A 178 1.80 6.23 -3.22
C TYR A 178 1.96 4.71 -3.34
N ASN A 179 2.71 4.29 -4.36
CA ASN A 179 2.84 2.88 -4.72
C ASN A 179 4.22 2.30 -4.37
N CYS A 180 4.24 1.26 -3.53
CA CYS A 180 5.46 0.54 -3.20
C CYS A 180 5.83 -0.58 -4.18
N ALA A 181 4.99 -0.86 -5.18
CA ALA A 181 5.22 -1.93 -6.14
C ALA A 181 6.54 -1.75 -6.89
N ARG A 182 7.21 -2.87 -7.16
CA ARG A 182 8.45 -2.94 -7.94
C ARG A 182 8.30 -4.01 -9.01
N ASN A 183 9.08 -3.88 -10.08
CA ASN A 183 9.17 -4.93 -11.08
C ASN A 183 9.63 -6.23 -10.40
N ALA A 184 8.80 -7.27 -10.49
CA ALA A 184 9.07 -8.58 -9.92
C ALA A 184 8.63 -9.66 -10.91
N ARG A 185 9.48 -10.66 -11.10
CA ARG A 185 9.17 -11.86 -11.91
C ARG A 185 8.39 -12.92 -11.13
N ARG A 186 7.96 -12.61 -9.92
CA ARG A 186 7.25 -13.52 -9.01
C ARG A 186 5.88 -12.93 -8.69
N TRP A 187 4.82 -13.57 -9.17
CA TRP A 187 3.45 -13.10 -8.98
C TRP A 187 3.03 -12.88 -7.51
N PRO A 188 3.52 -13.63 -6.49
CA PRO A 188 3.14 -13.36 -5.10
C PRO A 188 3.58 -11.97 -4.62
N MET A 189 4.66 -11.43 -5.20
CA MET A 189 5.09 -10.06 -4.88
C MET A 189 4.06 -9.02 -5.33
N VAL A 190 3.32 -9.28 -6.42
CA VAL A 190 2.25 -8.38 -6.88
C VAL A 190 1.16 -8.28 -5.82
N ILE A 191 0.72 -9.42 -5.27
CA ILE A 191 -0.26 -9.46 -4.18
C ILE A 191 0.29 -8.78 -2.93
N PHE A 192 1.54 -9.07 -2.55
CA PHE A 192 2.18 -8.46 -1.39
C PHE A 192 2.21 -6.92 -1.48
N TYR A 193 2.60 -6.36 -2.62
CA TYR A 193 2.61 -4.90 -2.80
C TYR A 193 1.20 -4.30 -2.79
N SER A 194 0.21 -4.97 -3.38
CA SER A 194 -1.19 -4.56 -3.27
C SER A 194 -1.65 -4.52 -1.81
N LEU A 195 -1.38 -5.57 -1.04
CA LEU A 195 -1.73 -5.63 0.38
C LEU A 195 -1.00 -4.54 1.17
N LEU A 196 0.27 -4.27 0.90
CA LEU A 196 1.04 -3.25 1.60
C LEU A 196 0.49 -1.84 1.33
N ASN A 197 0.15 -1.52 0.07
CA ASN A 197 -0.47 -0.24 -0.28
C ASN A 197 -1.85 -0.08 0.40
N THR A 198 -2.70 -1.10 0.35
CA THR A 198 -4.02 -1.06 1.01
C THR A 198 -3.91 -0.97 2.53
N SER A 199 -2.97 -1.69 3.13
CA SER A 199 -2.74 -1.66 4.58
C SER A 199 -2.29 -0.28 5.05
N ALA A 200 -1.45 0.40 4.28
CA ALA A 200 -1.03 1.77 4.58
C ALA A 200 -2.24 2.73 4.59
N ILE A 201 -3.15 2.62 3.62
CA ILE A 201 -4.42 3.38 3.58
C ILE A 201 -5.26 3.10 4.83
N ASN A 202 -5.51 1.82 5.12
CA ASN A 202 -6.33 1.43 6.27
C ASN A 202 -5.71 1.91 7.58
N SER A 203 -4.37 1.85 7.72
CA SER A 203 -3.68 2.34 8.92
C SER A 203 -3.80 3.84 9.10
N GLU A 204 -3.74 4.61 8.01
CA GLU A 204 -3.95 6.07 8.02
C GLU A 204 -5.37 6.43 8.45
N ILE A 205 -6.37 5.72 7.91
CA ILE A 205 -7.78 5.92 8.28
C ILE A 205 -7.99 5.65 9.77
N MET A 206 -7.44 4.54 10.28
CA MET A 206 -7.53 4.21 11.70
C MET A 206 -6.81 5.23 12.58
N PHE A 207 -5.65 5.74 12.12
CA PHE A 207 -4.92 6.78 12.85
C PHE A 207 -5.72 8.08 12.96
N HIS A 208 -6.26 8.60 11.85
CA HIS A 208 -7.10 9.81 11.89
C HIS A 208 -8.44 9.58 12.62
N GLY A 209 -9.00 8.38 12.54
CA GLY A 209 -10.20 8.01 13.30
C GLY A 209 -9.98 8.08 14.82
N ASN A 210 -8.78 7.72 15.28
CA ASN A 210 -8.39 7.82 16.69
C ASN A 210 -7.83 9.19 17.08
N ASN A 211 -7.47 10.04 16.11
CA ASN A 211 -6.90 11.37 16.33
C ASN A 211 -7.59 12.41 15.42
N PRO A 212 -8.86 12.77 15.66
CA PRO A 212 -9.65 13.60 14.73
C PRO A 212 -9.11 15.02 14.51
N GLU A 213 -8.38 15.55 15.49
CA GLU A 213 -7.73 16.87 15.40
C GLU A 213 -6.42 16.85 14.59
N ASP A 214 -5.87 15.65 14.35
CA ASP A 214 -4.64 15.47 13.59
C ASP A 214 -4.93 15.60 12.09
N LYS A 215 -4.27 16.59 11.46
CA LYS A 215 -4.39 16.90 10.03
C LYS A 215 -3.12 16.52 9.26
N THR A 216 -2.38 15.54 9.76
CA THR A 216 -1.14 15.07 9.15
C THR A 216 -1.41 14.66 7.70
N LEU A 217 -0.66 15.28 6.79
CA LEU A 217 -0.75 14.91 5.39
C LEU A 217 -0.25 13.48 5.21
N ARG A 218 -0.92 12.71 4.35
CA ARG A 218 -0.57 11.33 3.99
C ARG A 218 0.92 11.09 3.79
N ARG A 219 1.62 12.00 3.11
CA ARG A 219 3.08 11.91 2.89
C ARG A 219 3.85 11.77 4.21
N HIS A 220 3.53 12.62 5.18
CA HIS A 220 4.18 12.64 6.49
C HIS A 220 3.76 11.45 7.33
N PHE A 221 2.50 11.04 7.25
CA PHE A 221 2.04 9.79 7.89
C PHE A 221 2.85 8.58 7.39
N LEU A 222 2.99 8.43 6.07
CA LEU A 222 3.76 7.33 5.47
C LEU A 222 5.25 7.39 5.82
N GLU A 223 5.82 8.59 5.86
CA GLU A 223 7.21 8.80 6.31
C GLU A 223 7.39 8.33 7.76
N SER A 224 6.56 8.81 8.68
CA SER A 224 6.57 8.40 10.09
C SER A 224 6.36 6.90 10.26
N LEU A 225 5.40 6.32 9.53
CA LEU A 225 5.14 4.88 9.52
C LEU A 225 6.39 4.10 9.07
N SER A 226 7.04 4.53 7.99
CA SER A 226 8.23 3.87 7.47
C SER A 226 9.38 3.88 8.48
N PHE A 227 9.63 5.03 9.14
CA PHE A 227 10.66 5.13 10.17
C PHE A 227 10.31 4.30 11.41
N ALA A 228 9.04 4.29 11.83
CA ALA A 228 8.59 3.49 12.96
C ALA A 228 8.84 1.99 12.73
N LEU A 229 8.53 1.48 11.54
CA LEU A 229 8.79 0.08 11.17
C LEU A 229 10.29 -0.25 11.10
N MET A 230 11.11 0.68 10.64
CA MET A 230 12.57 0.48 10.54
C MET A 230 13.31 0.66 11.87
N LYS A 231 12.75 1.41 12.83
CA LYS A 231 13.44 1.88 14.04
C LYS A 231 14.19 0.78 14.80
N LYS A 232 13.55 -0.37 15.04
CA LYS A 232 14.16 -1.51 15.76
C LYS A 232 15.37 -2.06 15.00
N HIS A 233 15.24 -2.24 13.68
CA HIS A 233 16.31 -2.78 12.83
C HIS A 233 17.46 -1.77 12.68
N LEU A 234 17.15 -0.48 12.56
CA LEU A 234 18.14 0.58 12.53
C LEU A 234 18.94 0.62 13.84
N LYS A 235 18.27 0.59 14.99
CA LYS A 235 18.95 0.50 16.30
C LYS A 235 19.86 -0.71 16.41
N ALA A 236 19.41 -1.90 16.00
CA ALA A 236 20.27 -3.09 16.01
C ALA A 236 21.49 -2.96 15.08
N ARG A 237 21.32 -2.34 13.90
CA ARG A 237 22.42 -2.10 12.97
C ARG A 237 23.42 -1.06 13.47
N ALA A 238 22.98 -0.07 14.25
CA ALA A 238 23.86 0.95 14.82
C ALA A 238 25.00 0.34 15.66
N TYR A 239 24.72 -0.74 16.38
CA TYR A 239 25.72 -1.44 17.20
C TYR A 239 26.57 -2.45 16.43
N SER A 240 26.29 -2.69 15.13
CA SER A 240 27.05 -3.66 14.33
C SER A 240 28.45 -3.15 14.00
N GLU A 241 29.47 -3.99 14.19
CA GLU A 241 30.87 -3.67 13.83
C GLU A 241 31.15 -3.76 12.33
N TYR A 242 30.29 -4.46 11.58
CA TYR A 242 30.48 -4.77 10.17
C TYR A 242 29.94 -3.72 9.21
N ILE A 243 29.31 -2.65 9.70
CA ILE A 243 28.77 -1.58 8.86
C ILE A 243 29.74 -0.39 8.72
N PRO A 244 29.80 0.27 7.56
CA PRO A 244 30.62 1.46 7.38
C PRO A 244 30.27 2.58 8.39
N ARG A 245 31.29 3.30 8.86
CA ARG A 245 31.13 4.39 9.85
C ARG A 245 30.15 5.47 9.40
N THR A 246 30.13 5.81 8.11
CA THR A 246 29.21 6.78 7.52
C THR A 246 27.75 6.35 7.65
N MET A 247 27.44 5.09 7.40
CA MET A 247 26.10 4.54 7.61
C MET A 247 25.74 4.49 9.09
N CYS A 248 26.68 4.07 9.95
CA CYS A 248 26.47 4.04 11.40
C CYS A 248 26.11 5.42 11.95
N SER A 249 26.89 6.46 11.58
CA SER A 249 26.64 7.84 11.98
C SER A 249 25.24 8.31 11.56
N ARG A 250 24.85 8.07 10.30
CA ARG A 250 23.52 8.44 9.80
C ARG A 250 22.39 7.70 10.51
N ILE A 251 22.59 6.43 10.85
CA ILE A 251 21.61 5.65 11.62
C ILE A 251 21.45 6.23 13.03
N CYS A 252 22.56 6.60 13.69
CA CYS A 252 22.53 7.20 15.03
C CYS A 252 21.80 8.55 15.01
N GLU A 253 22.05 9.38 14.00
CA GLU A 253 21.34 10.65 13.76
C GLU A 253 19.82 10.41 13.60
N ILE A 254 19.42 9.50 12.71
CA ILE A 254 17.99 9.17 12.46
C ILE A 254 17.31 8.60 13.72
N CYS A 255 18.03 7.80 14.50
CA CYS A 255 17.45 7.12 15.67
C CYS A 255 17.59 7.90 16.98
N HIS A 256 18.22 9.08 16.94
CA HIS A 256 18.61 9.87 18.12
C HIS A 256 19.33 9.00 19.16
N ILE A 257 20.36 8.26 18.72
CA ILE A 257 21.21 7.46 19.59
C ILE A 257 22.44 8.31 19.91
N ASP A 258 22.60 8.65 21.18
CA ASP A 258 23.85 9.22 21.69
C ASP A 258 24.91 8.12 21.71
N THR A 259 25.65 7.99 20.61
CA THR A 259 26.84 7.13 20.61
C THR A 259 28.01 7.93 21.19
N GLU A 260 28.64 7.42 22.25
CA GLU A 260 30.06 7.73 22.46
C GLU A 260 30.81 7.36 21.16
N PRO A 261 31.72 8.21 20.68
CA PRO A 261 32.47 7.91 19.47
C PRO A 261 33.14 6.55 19.66
N ARG A 262 32.79 5.55 18.84
CA ARG A 262 33.57 4.32 18.68
C ARG A 262 35.02 4.77 18.61
N SER A 263 35.80 4.47 19.66
CA SER A 263 37.15 5.00 19.87
C SER A 263 37.83 5.06 18.51
N ALA A 264 38.12 6.28 18.03
CA ALA A 264 38.68 6.47 16.71
C ALA A 264 39.81 5.46 16.60
N ALA A 265 39.68 4.45 15.74
CA ALA A 265 40.74 3.47 15.57
C ALA A 265 41.99 4.31 15.31
N GLU A 266 42.91 4.33 16.28
CA GLU A 266 44.03 5.26 16.28
C GLU A 266 44.61 5.17 14.88
N THR A 267 44.57 6.28 14.14
CA THR A 267 45.27 6.37 12.87
C THR A 267 46.74 6.20 13.24
N LYS A 268 47.21 4.94 13.22
CA LYS A 268 48.57 4.58 13.60
C LYS A 268 49.49 5.41 12.72
N GLU A 269 50.10 6.43 13.30
CA GLU A 269 50.97 7.34 12.58
C GLU A 269 52.05 6.53 11.84
N SER A 270 52.30 6.88 10.59
CA SER A 270 53.25 6.15 9.75
C SER A 270 54.19 7.10 9.03
N GLY A 271 55.48 6.96 9.32
CA GLY A 271 56.55 7.76 8.75
C GLY A 271 57.53 6.93 7.91
N ARG A 272 58.52 7.61 7.33
CA ARG A 272 59.65 6.98 6.64
C ARG A 272 60.68 6.54 7.68
N CYS A 273 61.27 5.35 7.50
CA CYS A 273 62.38 4.90 8.33
C CYS A 273 63.56 5.87 8.24
N PHE A 274 64.02 6.37 9.40
CA PHE A 274 65.10 7.36 9.51
C PHE A 274 66.44 6.84 8.95
N PHE A 275 66.73 5.56 9.14
CA PHE A 275 68.00 4.94 8.72
C PHE A 275 68.00 4.42 7.28
N CYS A 276 66.85 4.39 6.61
CA CYS A 276 66.81 4.01 5.19
C CYS A 276 67.24 5.19 4.32
N SER A 277 68.04 4.92 3.28
CA SER A 277 68.31 5.95 2.27
C SER A 277 67.01 6.43 1.62
N SER A 278 66.97 7.72 1.26
CA SER A 278 65.79 8.35 0.64
C SER A 278 65.32 7.62 -0.62
N LYS A 279 66.22 6.92 -1.34
CA LYS A 279 65.90 6.10 -2.52
C LYS A 279 65.05 4.86 -2.18
N LYS A 280 65.21 4.26 -0.99
CA LYS A 280 64.41 3.10 -0.55
C LYS A 280 63.00 3.51 -0.09
N ASN A 281 62.82 4.76 0.37
CA ASN A 281 61.53 5.35 0.81
C ASN A 281 60.65 4.41 1.66
N ARG A 282 61.25 3.63 2.55
CA ARG A 282 60.52 2.58 3.30
C ARG A 282 59.66 3.21 4.39
N ARG A 283 58.33 3.02 4.30
CA ARG A 283 57.37 3.44 5.34
C ARG A 283 57.28 2.39 6.44
N THR A 284 57.10 2.85 7.67
CA THR A 284 56.98 2.01 8.87
C THR A 284 55.97 2.64 9.83
N ARG A 285 55.37 1.80 10.68
CA ARG A 285 54.52 2.22 11.81
C ARG A 285 55.25 2.13 13.14
N TYR A 286 56.47 1.58 13.15
CA TYR A 286 57.28 1.44 14.34
C TYR A 286 58.19 2.65 14.51
N PHE A 287 58.35 3.10 15.74
CA PHE A 287 59.27 4.19 16.09
C PHE A 287 60.01 3.84 17.39
N CYS A 288 61.22 4.36 17.55
CA CYS A 288 62.00 4.16 18.77
C CYS A 288 61.33 4.93 19.92
N LYS A 289 61.07 4.24 21.05
CA LYS A 289 60.43 4.87 22.22
C LYS A 289 61.25 6.03 22.80
N CYS A 290 62.59 5.93 22.69
CA CYS A 290 63.55 6.90 23.23
C CYS A 290 63.71 8.13 22.34
N CYS A 291 63.99 7.95 21.04
CA CYS A 291 64.28 9.07 20.13
C CYS A 291 63.11 9.47 19.21
N LYS A 292 61.96 8.77 19.30
CA LYS A 292 60.72 9.00 18.53
C LYS A 292 60.87 8.93 17.00
N LYS A 293 62.03 8.53 16.48
CA LYS A 293 62.26 8.34 15.04
C LYS A 293 61.56 7.08 14.55
N PHE A 294 60.95 7.14 13.37
CA PHE A 294 60.40 5.98 12.68
C PHE A 294 61.53 5.03 12.22
N VAL A 295 61.38 3.74 12.48
CA VAL A 295 62.40 2.71 12.18
C VAL A 295 61.73 1.47 11.56
N CYS A 296 62.31 0.91 10.50
CA CYS A 296 61.82 -0.34 9.91
C CYS A 296 62.38 -1.55 10.67
N LEU A 297 61.76 -2.72 10.51
CA LEU A 297 62.18 -3.94 11.20
C LEU A 297 63.61 -4.43 10.87
N GLU A 298 64.21 -3.98 9.76
CA GLU A 298 65.62 -4.26 9.45
C GLU A 298 66.60 -3.43 10.29
N HIS A 299 66.18 -2.24 10.74
CA HIS A 299 67.01 -1.31 11.52
C HIS A 299 66.63 -1.30 13.01
N SER A 300 65.84 -2.28 13.45
CA SER A 300 65.41 -2.42 14.84
C SER A 300 65.60 -3.85 15.31
N THR A 301 66.01 -4.02 16.55
CA THR A 301 66.06 -5.32 17.23
C THR A 301 65.01 -5.33 18.34
N MET A 302 64.25 -6.41 18.47
CA MET A 302 63.32 -6.57 19.58
C MET A 302 64.10 -7.03 20.82
N VAL A 303 63.94 -6.29 21.91
CA VAL A 303 64.56 -6.57 23.21
C VAL A 303 63.44 -6.44 24.25
N CYS A 304 63.39 -7.34 25.24
CA CYS A 304 62.46 -7.18 26.35
C CYS A 304 62.88 -6.02 27.27
N ASP A 305 61.94 -5.49 28.05
CA ASP A 305 62.20 -4.32 28.90
C ASP A 305 63.35 -4.54 29.88
N ASP A 306 63.48 -5.73 30.47
CA ASP A 306 64.56 -6.07 31.41
C ASP A 306 65.95 -6.03 30.73
N CYS A 307 66.06 -6.58 29.52
CA CYS A 307 67.32 -6.55 28.76
C CYS A 307 67.63 -5.14 28.24
N PHE A 308 66.60 -4.35 27.90
CA PHE A 308 66.77 -2.96 27.50
C PHE A 308 67.28 -2.10 28.65
N GLN A 309 66.71 -2.26 29.86
CA GLN A 309 67.16 -1.54 31.05
C GLN A 309 68.60 -1.89 31.43
N LYS A 310 68.98 -3.18 31.38
CA LYS A 310 70.36 -3.62 31.66
C LYS A 310 71.40 -3.03 30.71
N HIS A 311 71.06 -2.82 29.44
CA HIS A 311 71.97 -2.20 28.46
C HIS A 311 72.07 -0.69 28.61
N MET A 312 71.04 -0.01 29.11
CA MET A 312 71.05 1.45 29.34
C MET A 312 71.82 1.85 30.61
N THR A 313 71.98 0.96 31.58
CA THR A 313 72.68 1.23 32.86
C THR A 313 74.20 0.99 32.83
N HIS A 314 74.76 0.60 31.69
CA HIS A 314 76.19 0.26 31.56
C HIS A 314 77.01 1.28 30.74
N ASP A 315 76.39 2.36 30.25
CA ASP A 315 77.03 3.46 29.52
C ASP A 315 76.92 4.81 30.28
N ASP A 316 77.17 4.80 31.60
CA ASP A 316 77.52 6.00 32.39
C ASP A 316 78.97 5.90 32.89
#